data_AF-A0A2N0Z377-F1
#
_entry.id   AF-A0A2N0Z377-F1
#
_cell.length_a   1.000
_cell.length_b   1.000
_cell.length_c   1.000
_cell.angle_alpha   90.00
_cell.angle_beta   90.00
_cell.angle_gamma   90.00
#
_symmetry.space_group_name_H-M   'P 1'
#
loop_
_entity.id
_entity.type
_entity.pdbx_description
1 polymer ?
#
loop_
_entity_poly.entity_id
_entity_poly.type
_entity_poly.pdbx_seq_one_letter_code
_entity_poly.pdbx_strand_id
1 'polypeptide(L)'
;MDKGEKKKIRLEIIGILNTECSNCPYLKDNQFNKMCHHTCTFGKRMQELQVKMETKAEEVKVMKKQSVKPYNKGRYTPEEEFYLLHHMDLYRLTHLANRLNRSLSSVSLKIKQLRRKKKEKVS
;
A
#
# COMPACT_ATOMS: atom_id res chain seq x y z
N MET A 1 -17.41 9.35 4.64
CA MET A 1 -16.56 10.55 4.53
C MET A 1 -17.14 11.43 3.45
N ASP A 2 -17.41 12.68 3.77
CA ASP A 2 -17.95 13.65 2.82
C ASP A 2 -16.86 14.12 1.83
N LYS A 3 -17.27 14.66 0.67
CA LYS A 3 -16.34 15.24 -0.33
C LYS A 3 -15.43 16.30 0.31
N GLY A 4 -15.93 17.08 1.26
CA GLY A 4 -15.16 18.11 1.98
C GLY A 4 -14.02 17.54 2.82
N GLU A 5 -14.27 16.44 3.55
CA GLU A 5 -13.25 15.81 4.40
C GLU A 5 -12.14 15.14 3.58
N LYS A 6 -12.49 14.48 2.46
CA LYS A 6 -11.49 13.92 1.53
C LYS A 6 -10.61 15.01 0.92
N LYS A 7 -11.20 16.16 0.60
CA LYS A 7 -10.45 17.32 0.09
C LYS A 7 -9.48 17.84 1.16
N LYS A 8 -9.91 17.92 2.43
CA LYS A 8 -9.04 18.32 3.55
C LYS A 8 -7.85 17.38 3.73
N ILE A 9 -8.08 16.06 3.75
CA ILE A 9 -6.97 15.09 3.86
C ILE A 9 -6.01 15.20 2.67
N ARG A 10 -6.53 15.35 1.45
CA ARG A 10 -5.67 15.54 0.27
C ARG A 10 -4.82 16.81 0.37
N LEU A 11 -5.40 17.91 0.83
CA LEU A 11 -4.66 19.17 1.03
C LEU A 11 -3.61 19.03 2.13
N GLU A 12 -3.90 18.30 3.20
CA GLU A 12 -2.94 18.03 4.27
C GLU A 12 -1.76 17.17 3.78
N ILE A 13 -2.02 16.15 2.96
CA ILE A 13 -0.98 15.35 2.31
C ILE A 13 -0.12 16.23 1.38
N ILE A 14 -0.74 17.07 0.55
CA ILE A 14 -0.02 18.00 -0.33
C ILE A 14 0.84 18.98 0.48
N GLY A 15 0.31 19.48 1.60
CA GLY A 15 1.05 20.35 2.52
C GLY A 15 2.33 19.67 3.03
N ILE A 16 2.21 18.47 3.58
CA ILE A 16 3.36 17.68 4.07
C ILE A 16 4.37 17.42 2.95
N LEU A 17 3.91 17.09 1.75
CA LEU A 17 4.79 16.84 0.61
C LEU A 17 5.58 18.09 0.21
N ASN A 18 4.92 19.24 0.17
CA ASN A 18 5.51 20.48 -0.29
C ASN A 18 6.43 21.13 0.75
N THR A 19 6.10 21.07 2.05
CA THR A 19 6.88 21.74 3.09
C THR A 19 7.96 20.83 3.67
N GLU A 20 7.65 19.55 3.92
CA GLU A 20 8.53 18.66 4.67
C GLU A 20 9.29 17.67 3.77
N CYS A 21 8.70 17.29 2.63
CA CYS A 21 9.28 16.26 1.76
C CYS A 21 10.03 16.82 0.54
N SER A 22 9.83 18.10 0.18
CA SER A 22 10.41 18.75 -1.00
C SER A 22 11.94 18.74 -1.03
N ASN A 23 12.58 18.80 0.15
CA ASN A 23 14.04 18.66 0.31
C ASN A 23 14.45 17.45 1.16
N CYS A 24 13.57 16.46 1.32
CA CYS A 24 13.84 15.34 2.21
C CYS A 24 15.03 14.50 1.73
N PRO A 25 16.09 14.34 2.54
CA PRO A 25 17.26 13.55 2.17
C PRO A 25 16.91 12.07 1.94
N TYR A 26 15.85 11.59 2.60
CA TYR A 26 15.38 10.21 2.43
C TYR A 26 14.58 9.97 1.14
N LEU A 27 14.09 11.04 0.50
CA LEU A 27 13.31 10.96 -0.75
C LEU A 27 14.21 11.08 -1.98
N LYS A 28 15.29 11.86 -1.91
CA LYS A 28 16.25 12.07 -3.01
C LYS A 28 17.14 10.87 -3.26
N ASP A 29 17.37 10.05 -2.24
CA ASP A 29 18.20 8.86 -2.34
C ASP A 29 17.33 7.60 -2.21
N ASN A 30 17.25 6.84 -3.30
CA ASN A 30 16.40 5.66 -3.43
C ASN A 30 16.69 4.57 -2.38
N GLN A 31 17.89 4.60 -1.77
CA GLN A 31 18.27 3.68 -0.70
C GLN A 31 17.52 3.93 0.61
N PHE A 32 17.10 5.18 0.87
CA PHE A 32 16.42 5.57 2.11
C PHE A 32 14.90 5.66 1.99
N ASN A 33 14.34 5.24 0.86
CA ASN A 33 12.90 5.22 0.64
C ASN A 33 12.16 4.38 1.71
N LYS A 34 12.80 3.33 2.23
CA LYS A 34 12.30 2.55 3.37
C LYS A 34 12.31 3.32 4.70
N MET A 35 13.29 4.22 4.91
CA MET A 35 13.31 5.10 6.08
C MET A 35 12.20 6.14 6.03
N CYS A 36 11.87 6.64 4.83
CA CYS A 36 10.70 7.51 4.65
C CYS A 36 9.43 6.81 5.14
N HIS A 37 9.30 5.50 4.88
CA HIS A 37 8.12 4.75 5.30
C HIS A 37 8.14 4.31 6.79
N HIS A 38 9.28 3.91 7.33
CA HIS A 38 9.32 3.29 8.67
C HIS A 38 9.85 4.19 9.79
N THR A 39 10.65 5.19 9.46
CA THR A 39 11.41 5.99 10.43
C THR A 39 11.01 7.47 10.40
N CYS A 40 10.68 8.01 9.23
CA CYS A 40 10.28 9.40 9.07
C CYS A 40 8.91 9.67 9.72
N THR A 41 8.85 10.65 10.60
CA THR A 41 7.62 11.08 11.29
C THR A 41 6.56 11.58 10.31
N PHE A 42 6.98 12.30 9.26
CA PHE A 42 6.08 12.77 8.20
C PHE A 42 5.55 11.62 7.34
N GLY A 43 6.39 10.64 7.03
CA GLY A 43 5.96 9.43 6.31
C GLY A 43 4.94 8.60 7.11
N LYS A 44 5.15 8.46 8.42
CA LYS A 44 4.15 7.85 9.33
C LYS A 44 2.84 8.64 9.33
N ARG A 45 2.89 9.97 9.44
CA ARG A 45 1.69 10.82 9.38
C ARG A 45 0.94 10.68 8.05
N MET A 46 1.65 10.57 6.92
CA MET A 46 1.03 10.33 5.62
C MET A 46 0.35 8.95 5.56
N GLN A 47 0.98 7.90 6.10
CA GLN A 47 0.35 6.58 6.21
C GLN A 47 -0.91 6.63 7.08
N GLU A 48 -0.90 7.36 8.20
CA GLU A 48 -2.09 7.50 9.04
C GLU A 48 -3.23 8.22 8.30
N LEU A 49 -2.91 9.28 7.54
CA LEU A 49 -3.89 9.99 6.70
C LEU A 49 -4.44 9.08 5.60
N GLN A 50 -3.59 8.23 5.02
CA GLN A 50 -4.01 7.23 4.06
C GLN A 50 -4.91 6.16 4.69
N VAL A 51 -4.53 5.63 5.86
CA VAL A 51 -5.35 4.67 6.60
C VAL A 51 -6.71 5.29 6.94
N LYS A 52 -6.78 6.56 7.35
CA LYS A 52 -8.05 7.28 7.56
C LYS A 52 -8.92 7.38 6.30
N MET A 53 -8.30 7.43 5.12
CA MET A 53 -9.01 7.40 3.83
C MET A 53 -9.52 5.98 3.49
N GLU A 54 -8.82 4.94 3.96
CA GLU A 54 -9.12 3.52 3.69
C GLU A 54 -10.09 2.90 4.72
N THR A 55 -9.94 3.16 6.02
CA THR A 55 -10.72 2.52 7.09
C THR A 55 -12.21 2.79 6.99
N LYS A 56 -12.65 3.96 6.50
CA LYS A 56 -14.09 4.20 6.23
C LYS A 56 -14.57 3.70 4.87
N ALA A 57 -13.68 3.36 3.95
CA ALA A 57 -14.04 2.57 2.78
C ALA A 57 -14.19 1.08 3.15
N GLU A 58 -13.46 0.62 4.17
CA GLU A 58 -13.56 -0.73 4.74
C GLU A 58 -14.73 -0.88 5.71
N GLU A 59 -15.10 0.10 6.55
CA GLU A 59 -16.28 0.00 7.44
C GLU A 59 -17.59 -0.20 6.65
N VAL A 60 -17.71 0.41 5.46
CA VAL A 60 -18.84 0.17 4.54
C VAL A 60 -18.77 -1.22 3.88
N LYS A 61 -17.60 -1.86 3.82
CA LYS A 61 -17.38 -3.21 3.29
C LYS A 61 -17.47 -4.30 4.35
N VAL A 62 -17.11 -4.03 5.60
CA VAL A 62 -17.19 -4.99 6.71
C VAL A 62 -18.65 -5.24 7.10
N MET A 63 -19.54 -4.25 6.96
CA MET A 63 -20.99 -4.42 7.17
C MET A 63 -21.74 -4.97 5.95
N LYS A 64 -21.18 -4.90 4.75
CA LYS A 64 -21.75 -5.55 3.57
C LYS A 64 -21.11 -6.92 3.43
N LYS A 65 -21.75 -7.92 4.05
CA LYS A 65 -21.75 -9.34 3.69
C LYS A 65 -20.71 -9.67 2.62
N GLN A 66 -19.73 -10.48 3.00
CA GLN A 66 -19.00 -11.37 2.10
C GLN A 66 -19.99 -12.01 1.12
N SER A 67 -20.25 -11.33 0.00
CA SER A 67 -20.70 -12.03 -1.19
C SER A 67 -19.48 -12.85 -1.56
N VAL A 68 -19.62 -14.16 -1.43
CA VAL A 68 -18.60 -15.17 -1.67
C VAL A 68 -18.25 -15.11 -3.16
N LYS A 69 -17.56 -14.05 -3.59
CA LYS A 69 -16.90 -14.06 -4.88
C LYS A 69 -15.79 -15.08 -4.74
N PRO A 70 -15.76 -16.12 -5.59
CA PRO A 70 -14.67 -17.07 -5.54
C PRO A 70 -13.36 -16.29 -5.71
N TYR A 71 -12.37 -16.61 -4.87
CA TYR A 71 -11.04 -16.03 -5.01
C TYR A 71 -10.53 -16.21 -6.43
N ASN A 72 -9.77 -15.24 -6.93
CA ASN A 72 -9.12 -15.35 -8.23
C ASN A 72 -8.09 -16.50 -8.18
N LYS A 73 -8.42 -17.65 -8.79
CA LYS A 73 -7.55 -18.85 -8.84
C LYS A 73 -6.63 -18.88 -10.08
N GLY A 74 -6.62 -17.82 -10.90
CA GLY A 74 -5.86 -17.75 -12.15
C GLY A 74 -4.38 -17.36 -11.98
N ARG A 75 -3.68 -17.19 -13.11
CA ARG A 75 -2.32 -16.61 -13.12
C ARG A 75 -2.35 -15.17 -12.62
N TYR A 76 -1.25 -14.71 -12.02
CA TYR A 76 -1.11 -13.31 -11.65
C TYR A 76 -0.99 -12.46 -12.91
N THR A 77 -1.80 -11.40 -13.03
CA THR A 77 -1.65 -10.44 -14.13
C THR A 77 -0.43 -9.55 -13.87
N PRO A 78 0.14 -8.92 -14.91
CA PRO A 78 1.24 -7.97 -14.76
C PRO A 78 0.92 -6.84 -13.77
N GLU A 79 -0.32 -6.37 -13.75
CA GLU A 79 -0.79 -5.31 -12.85
C GLU A 79 -0.83 -5.80 -11.40
N GLU A 80 -1.29 -7.03 -11.16
CA GLU A 80 -1.27 -7.63 -9.82
C GLU A 80 0.17 -7.84 -9.32
N GLU A 81 1.08 -8.28 -10.20
CA GLU A 81 2.50 -8.41 -9.86
C GLU A 81 3.14 -7.06 -9.57
N PHE A 82 2.87 -6.06 -10.40
CA PHE A 82 3.34 -4.70 -10.21
C PHE A 82 2.85 -4.13 -8.88
N TYR A 83 1.57 -4.31 -8.57
CA TYR A 83 1.00 -3.89 -7.29
C TYR A 83 1.73 -4.54 -6.12
N LEU A 84 1.88 -5.88 -6.13
CA LEU A 84 2.59 -6.59 -5.07
C LEU A 84 4.03 -6.11 -4.91
N LEU A 85 4.78 -5.92 -6.00
CA LEU A 85 6.17 -5.44 -5.95
C LEU A 85 6.32 -4.09 -5.24
N HIS A 86 5.37 -3.18 -5.43
CA HIS A 86 5.44 -1.83 -4.88
C HIS A 86 4.82 -1.72 -3.47
N HIS A 87 3.89 -2.62 -3.13
CA HIS A 87 3.07 -2.51 -1.91
C HIS A 87 3.43 -3.58 -0.86
N MET A 88 4.23 -4.59 -1.20
CA MET A 88 4.58 -5.71 -0.30
C MET A 88 5.33 -5.33 0.97
N ASP A 89 6.08 -4.23 0.94
CA ASP A 89 6.82 -3.74 2.12
C ASP A 89 6.03 -2.62 2.84
N LEU A 90 4.92 -2.16 2.26
CA LEU A 90 4.11 -1.04 2.76
C LEU A 90 2.85 -1.50 3.52
N TYR A 91 2.22 -2.60 3.09
CA TYR A 91 0.96 -3.09 3.66
C TYR A 91 1.06 -4.50 4.23
N ARG A 92 0.17 -4.80 5.18
CA ARG A 92 -0.01 -6.17 5.72
C ARG A 92 -0.55 -7.11 4.65
N LEU A 93 -0.19 -8.39 4.77
CA LEU A 93 -0.61 -9.45 3.84
C LEU A 93 -2.13 -9.52 3.67
N THR A 94 -2.89 -9.27 4.74
CA THR A 94 -4.36 -9.23 4.73
C THR A 94 -4.91 -8.14 3.83
N HIS A 95 -4.34 -6.94 3.90
CA HIS A 95 -4.73 -5.83 3.04
C HIS A 95 -4.44 -6.15 1.56
N LEU A 96 -3.25 -6.70 1.27
CA LEU A 96 -2.87 -7.09 -0.09
C LEU A 96 -3.80 -8.18 -0.67
N ALA A 97 -4.14 -9.18 0.13
CA ALA A 97 -5.05 -10.26 -0.26
C ALA A 97 -6.47 -9.76 -0.54
N ASN A 98 -7.00 -8.91 0.35
CA ASN A 98 -8.32 -8.31 0.18
C ASN A 98 -8.37 -7.41 -1.06
N ARG A 99 -7.32 -6.62 -1.31
CA ARG A 99 -7.25 -5.74 -2.48
C ARG A 99 -7.24 -6.51 -3.79
N LEU A 100 -6.53 -7.63 -3.85
CA LEU A 100 -6.38 -8.46 -5.05
C LEU A 100 -7.47 -9.52 -5.20
N ASN A 101 -8.39 -9.64 -4.24
CA ASN A 101 -9.37 -10.72 -4.15
C ASN A 101 -8.73 -12.11 -4.31
N ARG A 102 -7.59 -12.31 -3.61
CA ARG A 102 -6.78 -13.53 -3.64
C ARG A 102 -6.66 -14.12 -2.24
N SER A 103 -6.43 -15.42 -2.13
CA SER A 103 -6.18 -16.03 -0.83
C SER A 103 -4.85 -15.55 -0.24
N LEU A 104 -4.80 -15.44 1.10
CA LEU A 104 -3.59 -15.07 1.84
C LEU A 104 -2.40 -15.96 1.45
N SER A 105 -2.63 -17.27 1.34
CA SER A 105 -1.60 -18.25 0.98
C SER A 105 -1.04 -18.00 -0.43
N SER A 106 -1.92 -17.69 -1.40
CA SER A 106 -1.50 -17.39 -2.78
C SER A 106 -0.66 -16.12 -2.83
N VAL A 107 -1.08 -15.06 -2.15
CA VAL A 107 -0.34 -13.80 -2.09
C VAL A 107 1.01 -13.96 -1.37
N SER A 108 1.04 -14.70 -0.25
CA SER A 108 2.29 -14.98 0.48
C SER A 108 3.30 -15.72 -0.41
N LEU A 109 2.85 -16.74 -1.13
CA LEU A 109 3.69 -17.48 -2.07
C LEU A 109 4.21 -16.57 -3.19
N LYS A 110 3.34 -15.71 -3.75
CA LYS A 110 3.72 -14.81 -4.82
C LYS A 110 4.75 -13.77 -4.36
N ILE A 111 4.57 -13.19 -3.17
CA ILE A 111 5.53 -12.26 -2.56
C ILE A 111 6.89 -12.94 -2.37
N LYS A 112 6.94 -14.19 -1.91
CA LYS A 112 8.20 -14.95 -1.81
C LYS A 112 8.89 -15.11 -3.16
N GLN A 113 8.14 -15.47 -4.20
CA GLN A 113 8.67 -15.59 -5.58
C GLN A 113 9.22 -14.25 -6.10
N LEU A 114 8.49 -13.15 -5.89
CA LEU A 114 8.91 -11.81 -6.30
C LEU A 114 10.17 -11.35 -5.56
N ARG A 115 10.29 -11.64 -4.26
CA ARG A 115 11.53 -11.38 -3.49
C ARG A 115 12.73 -12.14 -4.03
N ARG A 116 12.55 -13.41 -4.41
CA ARG A 116 13.63 -14.22 -4.99
C ARG A 116 14.09 -13.64 -6.34
N LYS A 117 13.15 -13.35 -7.24
CA LYS A 117 13.44 -12.69 -8.53
C LYS A 117 14.14 -11.34 -8.37
N LYS A 118 13.77 -10.56 -7.35
CA LYS A 118 14.42 -9.26 -7.08
C LYS A 118 15.87 -9.42 -6.63
N LYS A 119 16.20 -10.49 -5.87
CA LYS A 119 17.59 -10.78 -5.48
C LYS A 119 18.44 -11.24 -6.67
N GLU A 120 17.88 -12.11 -7.52
CA GLU A 120 18.57 -12.64 -8.71
C GLU A 120 18.92 -11.56 -9.75
N LYS A 121 18.19 -10.43 -9.79
CA LYS A 121 18.48 -9.31 -10.70
C LYS A 121 19.48 -8.28 -10.16
N VAL A 122 19.83 -8.37 -8.88
CA VAL A 122 20.73 -7.42 -8.19
C VAL A 122 22.11 -8.05 -7.91
N SER A 123 22.23 -9.38 -8.04
CA SER A 123 23.51 -10.10 -8.15
C SER A 123 23.96 -10.22 -9.59
#